data_AF-A0A372FUS7-F1
#
_entry.id   AF-A0A372FUS7-F1
#
_cell.length_a   1.000
_cell.length_b   1.000
_cell.length_c   1.000
_cell.angle_alpha   90.00
_cell.angle_beta   90.00
_cell.angle_gamma   90.00
#
_symmetry.space_group_name_H-M   'P 1'
#
loop_
_entity.id
_entity.type
_entity.pdbx_description
1 polymer ?
#
loop_
_entity_poly.entity_id
_entity_poly.type
_entity_poly.pdbx_seq_one_letter_code
_entity_poly.pdbx_strand_id
1 'polypeptide(L)'
;MSELRETFVRPDAALDGADQLSAAGAALATRFRNAAARIETLNGGRPWGDDEAGNEFNKNYLGGESQPAQKVLDMGHGLVPVVDLLGPTVKGAVEGSVDVDDMTRTLFGGEDK
;
A
#
# COMPACT_ATOMS: atom_id res chain seq x y z
N MET A 1 -27.49 -25.89 5.03
CA MET A 1 -26.04 -26.12 5.12
C MET A 1 -25.38 -25.06 4.28
N SER A 2 -24.50 -24.24 4.87
CA SER A 2 -23.83 -23.13 4.19
C SER A 2 -23.15 -23.64 2.93
N GLU A 3 -23.46 -23.06 1.78
CA GLU A 3 -22.63 -23.23 0.59
C GLU A 3 -21.22 -22.79 0.97
N LEU A 4 -20.30 -23.75 1.04
CA LEU A 4 -18.87 -23.47 1.08
C LEU A 4 -18.60 -22.68 -0.20
N ARG A 5 -18.24 -21.41 -0.06
CA ARG A 5 -17.72 -20.61 -1.17
C ARG A 5 -16.39 -21.25 -1.56
N GLU A 6 -16.43 -22.26 -2.42
CA GLU A 6 -15.27 -22.79 -3.10
C GLU A 6 -14.72 -21.66 -3.97
N THR A 7 -13.80 -20.91 -3.38
CA THR A 7 -13.11 -19.84 -4.07
C THR A 7 -12.00 -20.53 -4.83
N PHE A 8 -12.33 -21.08 -6.01
CA PHE A 8 -11.32 -21.59 -6.92
C PHE A 8 -10.48 -20.40 -7.40
N VAL A 9 -9.43 -20.09 -6.62
CA VAL A 9 -8.39 -19.16 -7.01
C VAL A 9 -7.70 -19.77 -8.22
N ARG A 10 -7.62 -19.03 -9.33
CA ARG A 10 -6.74 -19.39 -10.44
C ARG A 10 -5.34 -18.94 -10.07
N PRO A 11 -4.42 -19.82 -9.63
CA PRO A 11 -3.20 -19.39 -8.97
C PRO A 11 -2.34 -18.54 -9.89
N ASP A 12 -2.17 -18.95 -11.15
CA ASP A 12 -1.39 -18.20 -12.15
C ASP A 12 -1.92 -16.78 -12.34
N ALA A 13 -3.24 -16.63 -12.52
CA ALA A 13 -3.85 -15.31 -12.69
C ALA A 13 -3.76 -14.45 -11.42
N ALA A 14 -3.78 -15.08 -10.24
CA ALA A 14 -3.63 -14.39 -8.97
C ALA A 14 -2.18 -13.97 -8.71
N LEU A 15 -1.20 -14.77 -9.13
CA LEU A 15 0.23 -14.43 -9.09
C LEU A 15 0.56 -13.30 -10.07
N ASP A 16 0.04 -13.35 -11.30
CA ASP A 16 0.18 -12.27 -12.27
C ASP A 16 -0.41 -10.95 -11.74
N GLY A 17 -1.59 -11.03 -11.11
CA GLY A 17 -2.21 -9.88 -10.45
C GLY A 17 -1.39 -9.37 -9.25
N ALA A 18 -0.81 -10.27 -8.46
CA ALA A 18 0.07 -9.91 -7.34
C ALA A 18 1.33 -9.19 -7.82
N ASP A 19 1.95 -9.62 -8.92
CA ASP A 19 3.12 -8.98 -9.51
C ASP A 19 2.78 -7.56 -10.03
N GLN A 20 1.60 -7.39 -10.64
CA GLN A 20 1.11 -6.06 -11.04
C GLN A 20 0.87 -5.15 -9.84
N LEU A 21 0.29 -5.68 -8.75
CA LEU A 21 0.08 -4.94 -7.51
C LEU A 21 1.42 -4.55 -6.86
N SER A 22 2.40 -5.45 -6.84
CA SER A 22 3.76 -5.16 -6.37
C SER A 22 4.41 -4.03 -7.18
N ALA A 23 4.33 -4.09 -8.50
CA ALA A 23 4.88 -3.05 -9.37
C ALA A 23 4.20 -1.69 -9.16
N ALA A 24 2.87 -1.68 -9.06
CA ALA A 24 2.09 -0.48 -8.81
C ALA A 24 2.37 0.12 -7.42
N GLY A 25 2.47 -0.72 -6.39
CA GLY A 25 2.81 -0.34 -5.02
C GLY A 25 4.20 0.30 -4.93
N ALA A 26 5.22 -0.34 -5.52
CA ALA A 26 6.58 0.19 -5.55
C ALA A 26 6.68 1.52 -6.32
N ALA A 27 5.94 1.65 -7.43
CA ALA A 27 5.85 2.88 -8.20
C ALA A 27 5.18 4.00 -7.38
N LEU A 28 4.09 3.70 -6.67
CA LEU A 28 3.43 4.64 -5.77
C LEU A 28 4.36 5.08 -4.63
N ALA A 29 5.05 4.14 -3.99
CA ALA A 29 5.99 4.41 -2.89
C ALA A 29 7.15 5.31 -3.32
N THR A 30 7.67 5.10 -4.53
CA THR A 30 8.71 5.95 -5.10
C THR A 30 8.21 7.35 -5.40
N ARG A 31 7.05 7.47 -6.05
CA ARG A 31 6.44 8.77 -6.38
C ARG A 31 6.08 9.56 -5.13
N PHE A 32 5.50 8.89 -4.13
CA PHE A 32 5.13 9.51 -2.87
C PHE A 32 6.35 10.02 -2.11
N ARG A 33 7.43 9.23 -1.96
CA ARG A 33 8.67 9.69 -1.31
C ARG A 33 9.23 10.95 -1.98
N ASN A 34 9.27 10.97 -3.31
CA ASN A 34 9.75 12.13 -4.06
C ASN A 34 8.85 13.37 -3.86
N ALA A 35 7.53 13.18 -3.86
CA ALA A 35 6.59 14.25 -3.63
C ALA A 35 6.67 14.79 -2.19
N ALA A 36 6.70 13.90 -1.19
CA ALA A 36 6.79 14.25 0.22
C ALA A 36 8.07 15.05 0.51
N ALA A 37 9.23 14.57 0.07
CA ALA A 37 10.50 15.28 0.23
C ALA A 37 10.49 16.67 -0.42
N ARG A 38 9.85 16.80 -1.59
CA ARG A 38 9.70 18.10 -2.26
C ARG A 38 8.78 19.04 -1.49
N ILE A 39 7.67 18.54 -0.96
CA ILE A 39 6.74 19.31 -0.13
C ILE A 39 7.44 19.78 1.15
N GLU A 40 8.16 18.89 1.84
CA GLU A 40 8.94 19.23 3.04
C GLU A 40 9.97 20.32 2.77
N THR A 41 10.70 20.19 1.65
CA THR A 41 11.67 21.21 1.22
C THR A 41 11.01 22.56 0.97
N LEU A 42 9.88 22.56 0.25
CA LEU A 42 9.13 23.79 -0.04
C LEU A 42 8.58 24.43 1.23
N ASN A 43 8.02 23.62 2.14
CA ASN A 43 7.46 24.10 3.40
C ASN A 43 8.54 24.66 4.33
N GLY A 44 9.72 24.01 4.40
CA GLY A 44 10.86 24.49 5.18
C GLY A 44 11.39 25.85 4.73
N GLY A 45 11.18 26.21 3.46
CA GLY A 45 11.58 27.50 2.90
C GLY A 45 10.67 28.68 3.23
N ARG A 46 9.61 28.49 4.06
CA ARG A 46 8.59 29.52 4.36
C ARG A 46 8.09 30.23 3.08
N PRO A 47 7.48 29.49 2.14
CA PRO A 47 7.27 29.96 0.78
C PRO A 47 6.30 31.15 0.66
N TRP A 48 5.58 31.46 1.73
CA TRP A 48 4.62 32.55 1.81
C TRP A 48 5.20 33.84 2.43
N GLY A 49 6.51 33.86 2.72
CA GLY A 49 7.20 35.00 3.29
C GLY A 49 7.02 35.15 4.81
N ASP A 50 7.63 36.21 5.34
CA ASP A 50 7.64 36.54 6.77
C ASP A 50 6.77 37.77 7.11
N ASP A 51 5.92 38.23 6.18
CA ASP A 51 4.93 39.26 6.46
C ASP A 51 3.77 38.72 7.31
N GLU A 52 2.86 39.59 7.74
CA GLU A 52 1.74 39.20 8.62
C GLU A 52 0.87 38.10 7.98
N ALA A 53 0.58 38.23 6.68
CA ALA A 53 -0.21 37.26 5.93
C ALA A 53 0.51 35.91 5.77
N GLY A 54 1.80 35.94 5.45
CA GLY A 54 2.66 34.76 5.32
C GLY A 54 2.83 34.01 6.64
N ASN A 55 3.02 34.75 7.74
CA ASN A 55 3.09 34.17 9.07
C ASN A 55 1.76 33.52 9.49
N GLU A 56 0.62 34.18 9.24
CA GLU A 56 -0.70 33.61 9.55
C GLU A 56 -1.01 32.40 8.68
N PHE A 57 -0.59 32.39 7.41
CA PHE A 57 -0.69 31.21 6.56
C PHE A 57 0.18 30.07 7.08
N ASN A 58 1.48 30.31 7.32
CA ASN A 58 2.41 29.30 7.81
C ASN A 58 1.93 28.70 9.15
N LYS A 59 1.40 29.54 10.04
CA LYS A 59 0.77 29.10 11.28
C LYS A 59 -0.40 28.16 10.99
N ASN A 60 -1.38 28.52 10.17
CA ASN A 60 -2.55 27.67 9.98
C ASN A 60 -2.31 26.45 9.08
N TYR A 61 -1.35 26.51 8.16
CA TYR A 61 -1.08 25.48 7.16
C TYR A 61 0.00 24.49 7.60
N LEU A 62 1.08 24.97 8.25
CA LEU A 62 2.26 24.17 8.61
C LEU A 62 2.35 23.83 10.11
N GLY A 63 1.92 24.71 11.03
CA GLY A 63 2.24 24.58 12.47
C GLY A 63 1.07 24.66 13.46
N GLY A 64 -0.15 24.90 12.99
CA GLY A 64 -1.34 25.14 13.82
C GLY A 64 -2.09 23.86 14.15
N GLU A 65 -3.14 23.94 14.97
CA GLU A 65 -3.89 22.75 15.43
C GLU A 65 -4.51 21.93 14.28
N SER A 66 -4.88 22.59 13.18
CA SER A 66 -5.41 21.94 11.99
C SER A 66 -4.33 21.29 11.12
N GLN A 67 -3.12 21.86 11.05
CA GLN A 67 -1.92 21.31 10.39
C GLN A 67 -2.20 20.50 9.11
N PRO A 68 -2.98 21.05 8.14
CA PRO A 68 -3.52 20.27 7.04
C PRO A 68 -2.44 19.67 6.13
N ALA A 69 -1.32 20.38 5.91
CA ALA A 69 -0.22 19.87 5.11
C ALA A 69 0.40 18.61 5.75
N GLN A 70 0.68 18.67 7.05
CA GLN A 70 1.26 17.55 7.80
C GLN A 70 0.30 16.36 7.82
N LYS A 71 -1.00 16.59 8.02
CA LYS A 71 -2.01 15.51 8.00
C LYS A 71 -2.06 14.74 6.68
N VAL A 72 -1.92 15.43 5.55
CA VAL A 72 -1.88 14.78 4.23
C VAL A 72 -0.61 13.95 4.07
N LEU A 73 0.54 14.47 4.50
CA LEU A 73 1.79 13.73 4.50
C LEU A 73 1.70 12.48 5.40
N ASP A 74 1.23 12.63 6.63
CA ASP A 74 1.05 11.54 7.59
C ASP A 74 0.10 10.45 7.04
N MET A 75 -1.00 10.86 6.41
CA MET A 75 -1.94 9.94 5.77
C MET A 75 -1.26 9.16 4.63
N GLY A 76 -0.46 9.84 3.81
CA GLY A 76 0.32 9.19 2.76
C GLY A 76 1.37 8.23 3.33
N HIS A 77 2.08 8.62 4.39
CA HIS A 77 3.03 7.75 5.10
C HIS A 77 2.35 6.52 5.71
N GLY A 78 1.09 6.61 6.11
CA GLY A 78 0.31 5.47 6.59
C GLY A 78 -0.22 4.57 5.48
N LEU A 79 -0.75 5.13 4.39
CA LEU A 79 -1.39 4.37 3.31
C LEU A 79 -0.42 3.71 2.34
N VAL A 80 0.62 4.43 1.94
CA VAL A 80 1.53 3.99 0.87
C VAL A 80 2.26 2.68 1.20
N PRO A 81 2.78 2.46 2.42
CA PRO A 81 3.38 1.17 2.78
C PRO A 81 2.38 0.01 2.71
N VAL A 82 1.11 0.25 3.04
CA VAL A 82 0.07 -0.79 2.95
C VAL A 82 -0.13 -1.20 1.49
N VAL A 83 -0.19 -0.23 0.57
CA VAL A 83 -0.34 -0.50 -0.87
C VAL A 83 0.89 -1.23 -1.45
N ASP A 84 2.09 -0.85 -1.02
CA ASP A 84 3.35 -1.52 -1.40
C ASP A 84 3.38 -3.00 -0.98
N LEU A 85 2.74 -3.32 0.15
CA LEU A 85 2.65 -4.68 0.69
C LEU A 85 1.51 -5.54 0.10
N LEU A 86 0.58 -4.96 -0.68
CA LEU A 86 -0.55 -5.72 -1.21
C LEU A 86 -0.11 -6.87 -2.13
N GLY A 87 0.77 -6.59 -3.09
CA GLY A 87 1.28 -7.61 -4.02
C GLY A 87 1.96 -8.78 -3.29
N PRO A 88 2.97 -8.53 -2.43
CA PRO A 88 3.61 -9.58 -1.64
C PRO A 88 2.63 -10.37 -0.76
N THR A 89 1.65 -9.69 -0.15
CA THR A 89 0.63 -10.34 0.69
C THR A 89 -0.26 -11.27 -0.11
N VAL A 90 -0.73 -10.84 -1.28
CA VAL A 90 -1.53 -11.68 -2.18
C VAL A 90 -0.73 -12.87 -2.67
N LYS A 91 0.53 -12.64 -3.10
CA LYS A 91 1.42 -13.71 -3.54
C LYS A 91 1.61 -14.79 -2.48
N GLY A 92 1.96 -14.40 -1.25
CA GLY A 92 2.14 -15.33 -0.15
C GLY A 92 0.85 -16.10 0.22
N ALA A 93 -0.32 -15.45 0.11
CA ALA A 93 -1.60 -16.13 0.33
C ALA A 93 -1.90 -17.17 -0.76
N VAL A 94 -1.62 -16.87 -2.03
CA VAL A 94 -1.82 -17.79 -3.16
C VAL A 94 -0.87 -18.98 -3.07
N GLU A 95 0.43 -18.73 -2.85
CA GLU A 95 1.44 -19.78 -2.70
C GLU A 95 1.09 -20.70 -1.52
N GLY A 96 0.70 -20.15 -0.37
CA GLY A 96 0.27 -20.93 0.78
C GLY A 96 -0.99 -21.77 0.54
N SER A 97 -1.94 -21.28 -0.26
CA SER A 97 -3.13 -22.07 -0.64
C SER A 97 -2.79 -23.23 -1.57
N VAL A 98 -1.90 -23.02 -2.55
CA VAL A 98 -1.44 -24.08 -3.46
C VAL A 98 -0.68 -25.16 -2.69
N ASP A 99 0.20 -24.77 -1.76
CA ASP A 99 0.95 -25.73 -0.93
C ASP A 99 0.01 -26.64 -0.10
N VAL A 100 -1.08 -26.09 0.44
CA VAL A 100 -2.08 -26.87 1.20
C VAL A 100 -2.84 -27.84 0.29
N ASP A 101 -3.20 -27.42 -0.93
CA ASP A 101 -3.89 -28.27 -1.90
C ASP A 101 -2.98 -29.41 -2.39
N ASP A 102 -1.71 -29.13 -2.66
CA ASP A 102 -0.73 -30.14 -3.09
C ASP A 102 -0.40 -31.12 -1.95
N MET A 103 -0.29 -30.64 -0.71
CA MET A 103 -0.15 -31.51 0.47
C MET A 103 -1.40 -32.39 0.64
N THR A 104 -2.60 -31.85 0.47
CA THR A 104 -3.85 -32.61 0.57
C THR A 104 -3.94 -33.66 -0.53
N ARG A 105 -3.58 -33.32 -1.77
CA ARG A 105 -3.50 -34.27 -2.90
C ARG A 105 -2.48 -35.38 -2.61
N THR A 106 -1.32 -35.04 -2.07
CA THR A 106 -0.28 -36.02 -1.74
C THR A 106 -0.69 -36.95 -0.60
N LEU A 107 -1.37 -36.43 0.43
CA LEU A 107 -1.78 -37.19 1.61
C LEU A 107 -3.06 -38.02 1.41
N PHE A 108 -3.98 -37.55 0.56
CA PHE A 108 -5.33 -38.11 0.45
C PHE A 108 -5.79 -38.42 -0.99
N GLY A 109 -5.12 -37.90 -2.01
CA GLY A 109 -5.51 -37.99 -3.41
C GLY A 109 -4.75 -39.07 -4.20
N GLY A 110 -4.38 -40.17 -3.54
CA GLY A 110 -3.60 -41.26 -4.14
C GLY A 110 -4.05 -41.58 -5.57
N GLU A 111 -3.08 -41.56 -6.49
CA GLU A 111 -3.21 -42.31 -7.73
C GLU A 111 -3.49 -43.78 -7.32
N ASP A 112 -4.55 -44.33 -7.90
CA ASP A 112 -5.12 -45.68 -7.71
C ASP A 112 -6.09 -45.91 -6.54
N LYS A 113 -7.39 -45.80 -6.86
CA LYS A 113 -8.33 -46.95 -6.86
C LYS A 113 -9.46 -46.79 -7.89
#